data_AF-A0A3R7F113-F1
#
_entry.id   AF-A0A3R7F113-F1
#
_cell.length_a   1.000
_cell.length_b   1.000
_cell.length_c   1.000
_cell.angle_alpha   90.00
_cell.angle_beta   90.00
_cell.angle_gamma   90.00
#
_symmetry.space_group_name_H-M   'P 1'
#
loop_
_entity.id
_entity.type
_entity.pdbx_description
1 polymer ?
#
loop_
_entity_poly.entity_id
_entity_poly.type
_entity_poly.pdbx_seq_one_letter_code
_entity_poly.pdbx_strand_id
1 'polypeptide(L)'
;MKIKSQKDFFAGLMFLVVGVAFAWGATTYTVGTGARMGPGYFPLLLGVLQAIIGAAIMFKAVVVETVDGDKVGSWAWKQIVFIIGANLLFGVLLAGLPSIGVPAMGLIVAIYGLTFVSSLAGHEFHFKEVFILATVLAAGSYGAFVWALNLQFPVWPSFIVG
;
A
#
# COMPACT_ATOMS: atom_id res chain seq x y z
N MET A 1 26.79 21.65 2.94
CA MET A 1 26.61 20.24 3.36
C MET A 1 26.82 19.34 2.16
N LYS A 2 27.71 18.35 2.21
CA LYS A 2 27.85 17.34 1.15
C LYS A 2 26.86 16.21 1.46
N ILE A 3 25.99 15.85 0.53
CA ILE A 3 25.10 14.69 0.68
C ILE A 3 25.98 13.43 0.68
N LYS A 4 25.92 12.66 1.77
CA LYS A 4 26.73 11.46 1.96
C LYS A 4 26.01 10.20 1.49
N SER A 5 24.69 10.19 1.41
CA SER A 5 23.88 9.15 0.74
C SER A 5 22.80 9.81 -0.11
N GLN A 6 22.90 9.74 -1.43
CA GLN A 6 21.88 10.33 -2.31
C GLN A 6 20.55 9.58 -2.20
N LYS A 7 20.61 8.24 -2.22
CA LYS A 7 19.44 7.37 -2.08
C LYS A 7 18.64 7.67 -0.81
N ASP A 8 19.29 7.74 0.34
CA ASP A 8 18.60 8.02 1.60
C ASP A 8 18.09 9.45 1.66
N PHE A 9 18.85 10.41 1.14
CA PHE A 9 18.42 11.81 1.10
C PHE A 9 17.13 11.97 0.28
N PHE A 10 17.08 11.41 -0.94
CA PHE A 10 15.89 11.50 -1.79
C PHE A 10 14.72 10.67 -1.27
N ALA A 11 14.97 9.49 -0.66
CA ALA A 11 13.92 8.70 -0.02
C ALA A 11 13.32 9.43 1.19
N GLY A 12 14.19 10.01 2.04
CA GLY A 12 13.77 10.82 3.18
C GLY A 12 13.00 12.07 2.76
N LEU A 13 13.44 12.74 1.69
CA LEU A 13 12.74 13.89 1.12
C LEU A 13 11.35 13.50 0.60
N MET A 14 11.24 12.36 -0.09
CA MET A 14 9.95 11.85 -0.56
C MET A 14 9.02 11.56 0.62
N PHE A 15 9.49 10.87 1.66
CA PHE A 15 8.68 10.63 2.85
C PHE A 15 8.27 11.92 3.56
N LEU A 16 9.17 12.90 3.64
CA LEU A 16 8.89 14.21 4.23
C LEU A 16 7.80 14.96 3.46
N VAL A 17 7.95 15.09 2.15
CA VAL A 17 7.00 15.83 1.30
C VAL A 17 5.64 15.16 1.31
N VAL A 18 5.59 13.83 1.13
CA VAL A 18 4.33 13.08 1.16
C VAL A 18 3.70 13.15 2.56
N GLY A 19 4.48 12.98 3.63
CA GLY A 19 3.99 13.06 5.00
C GLY A 19 3.39 14.43 5.32
N VAL A 20 4.08 15.52 4.94
CA VAL A 20 3.56 16.89 5.09
C VAL A 20 2.30 17.11 4.25
N ALA A 21 2.25 16.62 3.01
CA ALA A 21 1.07 16.74 2.17
C ALA A 21 -0.16 16.04 2.77
N PHE A 22 0.01 14.83 3.29
CA PHE A 22 -1.06 14.11 3.99
C PHE A 22 -1.46 14.79 5.30
N ALA A 23 -0.50 15.26 6.10
CA ALA A 23 -0.77 15.97 7.34
C ALA A 23 -1.53 17.28 7.08
N TRP A 24 -1.10 18.05 6.08
CA TRP A 24 -1.77 19.28 5.66
C TRP A 24 -3.16 18.99 5.12
N GLY A 25 -3.30 18.04 4.18
CA GLY A 25 -4.59 17.66 3.62
C GLY A 25 -5.56 17.12 4.68
N ALA A 26 -5.07 16.44 5.71
CA ALA A 26 -5.89 15.97 6.81
C ALA A 26 -6.51 17.11 7.64
N THR A 27 -5.89 18.30 7.65
CA THR A 27 -6.43 19.46 8.38
C THR A 27 -7.72 20.02 7.77
N THR A 28 -8.03 19.71 6.50
CA THR A 28 -9.31 20.07 5.89
C THR A 28 -10.45 19.11 6.26
N TYR A 29 -10.15 18.01 6.94
CA TYR A 29 -11.12 17.04 7.43
C TYR A 29 -11.33 17.17 8.94
N THR A 30 -12.47 16.69 9.42
CA THR A 30 -12.69 16.56 10.87
C THR A 30 -11.75 15.48 11.42
N VAL A 31 -10.87 15.88 12.33
CA VAL A 31 -9.93 14.97 13.00
C VAL A 31 -10.64 14.16 14.09
N GLY A 32 -11.64 14.75 14.76
CA GLY A 32 -12.35 14.11 15.86
C GLY A 32 -11.47 13.97 17.11
N THR A 33 -11.71 12.93 17.91
CA THR A 33 -10.94 12.63 19.14
C THR A 33 -10.37 11.21 19.06
N GLY A 34 -9.42 10.85 19.94
CA GLY A 34 -8.85 9.50 19.95
C GLY A 34 -9.89 8.37 20.14
N ALA A 35 -11.01 8.67 20.80
CA ALA A 35 -12.13 7.72 20.98
C ALA A 35 -13.17 7.76 19.85
N ARG A 36 -13.18 8.82 19.04
CA ARG A 36 -14.05 8.99 17.86
C ARG A 36 -13.23 9.60 16.74
N MET A 37 -12.40 8.77 16.13
CA MET A 37 -11.50 9.18 15.07
C MET A 37 -12.32 9.64 13.86
N GLY A 38 -12.16 10.91 13.49
CA GLY A 38 -12.71 11.44 12.24
C GLY A 38 -11.85 11.02 11.04
N PRO A 39 -12.33 11.25 9.81
CA PRO A 39 -11.62 10.86 8.58
C PRO A 39 -10.21 11.49 8.46
N GLY A 40 -9.97 12.63 9.12
CA GLY A 40 -8.66 13.28 9.17
C GLY A 40 -7.68 12.68 10.18
N TYR A 41 -8.14 11.90 11.17
CA TYR A 41 -7.29 11.43 12.27
C TYR A 41 -6.11 10.58 11.80
N PHE A 42 -6.41 9.53 11.04
CA PHE A 42 -5.41 8.57 10.59
C PHE A 42 -4.43 9.17 9.58
N PRO A 43 -4.89 9.90 8.54
CA PRO A 43 -3.98 10.61 7.63
C PRO A 43 -3.09 11.65 8.33
N LEU A 44 -3.60 12.38 9.32
CA LEU A 44 -2.81 13.36 10.07
C LEU A 44 -1.71 12.69 10.88
N LEU A 45 -2.05 11.68 11.67
CA LEU A 45 -1.11 11.00 12.56
C LEU A 45 -0.01 10.29 11.76
N LEU A 46 -0.38 9.52 10.74
CA LEU A 46 0.60 8.87 9.87
C LEU A 46 1.41 9.87 9.05
N GLY A 47 0.80 10.94 8.55
CA GLY A 47 1.49 11.98 7.81
C GLY A 47 2.58 12.66 8.65
N VAL A 48 2.27 13.02 9.90
CA VAL A 48 3.25 13.61 10.83
C VAL A 48 4.37 12.63 11.17
N LEU A 49 4.04 11.38 11.50
CA LEU A 49 5.06 10.36 11.79
C LEU A 49 5.97 10.11 10.58
N GLN A 50 5.38 10.00 9.39
CA GLN A 50 6.11 9.82 8.14
C GLN A 50 7.02 11.03 7.85
N ALA A 51 6.56 12.25 8.11
CA ALA A 51 7.35 13.45 7.94
C ALA A 51 8.56 13.50 8.88
N ILE A 52 8.38 13.11 10.15
CA ILE A 52 9.46 13.02 11.14
C ILE A 52 10.49 11.97 10.74
N ILE A 53 10.03 10.78 10.33
CA ILE A 53 10.92 9.70 9.87
C ILE A 53 11.68 10.15 8.61
N GLY A 54 11.01 10.80 7.66
CA GLY A 54 11.64 11.36 6.46
C GLY A 54 12.73 12.39 6.81
N ALA A 55 12.44 13.32 7.72
CA ALA A 55 13.41 14.30 8.22
C ALA A 55 14.62 13.63 8.87
N ALA A 56 14.39 12.61 9.71
CA ALA A 56 15.45 11.86 10.38
C ALA A 56 16.36 11.12 9.38
N ILE A 57 15.77 10.50 8.34
CA ILE A 57 16.53 9.84 7.26
C ILE A 57 17.34 10.87 6.46
N MET A 58 16.75 12.01 6.09
CA MET A 58 17.46 13.08 5.39
C MET A 58 18.65 13.60 6.21
N PHE A 59 18.46 13.81 7.51
CA PHE A 59 19.53 14.24 8.41
C PHE A 59 20.65 13.19 8.48
N LYS A 60 20.29 11.92 8.65
CA LYS A 60 21.25 10.80 8.64
C LYS A 60 22.04 10.76 7.33
N ALA A 61 21.40 10.99 6.19
CA ALA A 61 22.02 10.99 4.87
C ALA A 61 23.07 12.10 4.65
N VAL A 62 23.10 13.12 5.50
CA VAL A 62 24.08 14.22 5.47
C VAL A 62 25.16 14.05 6.53
N VAL A 63 24.83 13.42 7.67
CA VAL A 63 25.73 13.28 8.82
C VAL A 63 26.54 11.98 8.81
N VAL A 64 25.94 10.87 8.40
CA VAL A 64 26.60 9.55 8.40
C VAL A 64 27.39 9.37 7.11
N GLU A 65 28.67 9.01 7.24
CA GLU A 65 29.50 8.71 6.08
C GLU A 65 29.10 7.38 5.45
N THR A 66 28.92 7.38 4.13
CA THR A 66 28.80 6.15 3.36
C THR A 66 30.03 6.03 2.46
N VAL A 67 30.40 4.78 2.17
CA VAL A 67 31.65 4.46 1.48
C VAL A 67 31.65 4.97 0.04
N ASP A 68 30.48 5.04 -0.61
CA ASP A 68 30.37 5.34 -2.06
C ASP A 68 29.29 6.37 -2.44
N GLY A 69 28.68 7.08 -1.48
CA GLY A 69 27.68 8.12 -1.78
C GLY A 69 26.29 7.60 -2.15
N ASP A 70 26.11 6.27 -2.30
CA ASP A 70 24.87 5.57 -2.64
C ASP A 70 23.99 6.33 -3.64
N LYS A 71 24.45 6.39 -4.91
CA LYS A 71 23.71 7.06 -5.98
C LYS A 71 22.32 6.43 -6.16
N VAL A 72 21.35 7.27 -6.53
CA VAL A 72 20.02 6.80 -6.89
C VAL A 72 20.14 5.89 -8.12
N GLY A 73 19.67 4.64 -7.98
CA GLY A 73 19.67 3.65 -9.06
C GLY A 73 18.65 3.95 -10.15
N SER A 74 18.50 3.02 -11.10
CA SER A 74 17.48 3.11 -12.13
C SER A 74 16.07 3.00 -11.56
N TRP A 75 15.11 3.56 -12.30
CA TRP A 75 13.71 3.53 -11.91
C TRP A 75 13.13 2.11 -12.01
N ALA A 76 12.44 1.67 -10.97
CA ALA A 76 11.88 0.33 -10.83
C ALA A 76 10.54 0.19 -11.60
N TRP A 77 10.54 0.44 -12.91
CA TRP A 77 9.33 0.48 -13.75
C TRP A 77 8.50 -0.80 -13.68
N LYS A 78 9.17 -1.96 -13.69
CA LYS A 78 8.51 -3.27 -13.55
C LYS A 78 7.67 -3.30 -12.27
N GLN A 79 8.29 -2.99 -11.13
CA GLN A 79 7.67 -3.02 -9.82
C GLN A 79 6.50 -2.03 -9.75
N ILE A 80 6.68 -0.83 -10.27
CA ILE A 80 5.64 0.20 -10.25
C ILE A 80 4.40 -0.23 -11.04
N VAL A 81 4.59 -0.76 -12.25
CA VAL A 81 3.48 -1.21 -13.10
C VAL A 81 2.75 -2.38 -12.45
N PHE A 82 3.47 -3.38 -11.93
CA PHE A 82 2.84 -4.55 -11.30
C PHE A 82 2.09 -4.20 -10.01
N ILE A 83 2.66 -3.36 -9.15
CA ILE A 83 2.02 -3.01 -7.86
C ILE A 83 0.79 -2.12 -8.07
N ILE A 84 0.90 -1.10 -8.94
CA ILE A 84 -0.26 -0.26 -9.28
C ILE A 84 -1.32 -1.10 -10.00
N GLY A 85 -0.91 -1.92 -10.97
CA GLY A 85 -1.80 -2.81 -11.70
C GLY A 85 -2.50 -3.81 -10.80
N ALA A 86 -1.81 -4.38 -9.81
CA ALA A 86 -2.39 -5.30 -8.84
C ALA A 86 -3.44 -4.61 -7.95
N ASN A 87 -3.19 -3.37 -7.49
CA ASN A 87 -4.17 -2.62 -6.70
C ASN A 87 -5.41 -2.26 -7.51
N LEU A 88 -5.25 -1.84 -8.77
CA LEU A 88 -6.37 -1.58 -9.67
C LEU A 88 -7.16 -2.86 -9.95
N LEU A 89 -6.46 -3.96 -10.22
CA LEU A 89 -7.06 -5.28 -10.40
C LEU A 89 -7.86 -5.70 -9.17
N PHE A 90 -7.32 -5.52 -7.96
CA PHE A 90 -8.03 -5.83 -6.71
C PHE A 90 -9.34 -5.04 -6.61
N GLY A 91 -9.31 -3.73 -6.86
CA GLY A 91 -10.50 -2.89 -6.83
C GLY A 91 -11.57 -3.37 -7.84
N VAL A 92 -11.15 -3.66 -9.07
CA VAL A 92 -12.04 -4.16 -10.13
C VAL A 92 -12.61 -5.54 -9.79
N LEU A 93 -11.81 -6.47 -9.28
CA LEU A 93 -12.28 -7.80 -8.90
C LEU A 93 -13.21 -7.77 -7.68
N LEU A 94 -12.92 -6.91 -6.71
CA LEU A 94 -13.71 -6.80 -5.49
C LEU A 94 -15.07 -6.16 -5.73
N ALA A 95 -15.10 -4.98 -6.35
CA ALA A 95 -16.32 -4.19 -6.52
C ALA A 95 -17.00 -4.40 -7.88
N GLY A 96 -16.34 -5.06 -8.82
CA GLY A 96 -16.76 -5.07 -10.22
C GLY A 96 -16.47 -3.75 -10.92
N LEU A 97 -16.69 -3.72 -12.23
CA LEU A 97 -16.60 -2.51 -13.03
C LEU A 97 -17.83 -2.41 -13.94
N PRO A 98 -18.91 -1.76 -13.47
CA PRO A 98 -20.18 -1.67 -14.21
C PRO A 98 -20.05 -1.01 -15.58
N SER A 99 -19.12 -0.07 -15.74
CA SER A 99 -18.87 0.64 -17.01
C SER A 99 -18.35 -0.24 -18.13
N ILE A 100 -17.73 -1.39 -17.81
CA ILE A 100 -17.19 -2.35 -18.78
C ILE A 100 -17.95 -3.70 -18.66
N GLY A 101 -19.01 -3.76 -17.84
CA GLY A 101 -19.81 -4.98 -17.63
C GLY A 101 -19.10 -6.08 -16.84
N VAL A 102 -18.05 -5.76 -16.08
CA VAL A 102 -17.33 -6.74 -15.25
C VAL A 102 -18.07 -6.91 -13.93
N PRO A 103 -18.60 -8.11 -13.62
CA PRO A 103 -19.28 -8.35 -12.35
C PRO A 103 -18.29 -8.36 -11.18
N ALA A 104 -18.77 -8.09 -9.97
CA ALA A 104 -17.98 -8.27 -8.76
C ALA A 104 -17.62 -9.76 -8.59
N MET A 105 -16.32 -10.05 -8.57
CA MET A 105 -15.77 -11.40 -8.36
C MET A 105 -15.53 -11.71 -6.88
N GLY A 106 -15.59 -10.69 -6.02
CA GLY A 106 -15.55 -10.81 -4.57
C GLY A 106 -14.14 -10.87 -3.98
N LEU A 107 -14.09 -10.82 -2.64
CA LEU A 107 -12.87 -10.69 -1.85
C LEU A 107 -11.85 -11.79 -2.12
N ILE A 108 -12.29 -13.05 -2.21
CA ILE A 108 -11.36 -14.18 -2.36
C ILE A 108 -10.63 -14.06 -3.69
N VAL A 109 -11.37 -13.91 -4.80
CA VAL A 109 -10.77 -13.78 -6.14
C VAL A 109 -9.89 -12.54 -6.23
N ALA A 110 -10.33 -11.42 -5.63
CA ALA A 110 -9.54 -10.20 -5.59
C ALA A 110 -8.20 -10.40 -4.88
N ILE A 111 -8.17 -11.08 -3.72
CA ILE A 111 -6.93 -11.38 -3.00
C ILE A 111 -5.99 -12.24 -3.83
N TYR A 112 -6.48 -13.31 -4.45
CA TYR A 112 -5.65 -14.14 -5.33
C TYR A 112 -5.09 -13.33 -6.49
N GLY A 113 -5.93 -12.56 -7.20
CA GLY A 113 -5.49 -11.71 -8.30
C GLY A 113 -4.41 -10.71 -7.86
N LEU A 114 -4.64 -10.00 -6.76
CA LEU A 114 -3.70 -9.05 -6.16
C LEU A 114 -2.36 -9.73 -5.82
N THR A 115 -2.39 -10.85 -5.09
CA THR A 115 -1.18 -11.51 -4.61
C THR A 115 -0.34 -12.06 -5.77
N PHE A 116 -0.98 -12.70 -6.75
CA PHE A 116 -0.29 -13.21 -7.93
C PHE A 116 0.33 -12.08 -8.76
N VAL A 117 -0.43 -11.03 -9.09
CA VAL A 117 0.10 -9.92 -9.89
C VAL A 117 1.17 -9.14 -9.14
N SER A 118 1.01 -8.91 -7.84
CA SER A 118 2.03 -8.24 -7.02
C SER A 118 3.31 -9.05 -6.93
N SER A 119 3.22 -10.38 -6.84
CA SER A 119 4.41 -11.25 -6.77
C SER A 119 5.26 -11.22 -8.05
N LEU A 120 4.67 -10.91 -9.21
CA LEU A 120 5.42 -10.74 -10.46
C LEU A 120 6.31 -9.49 -10.47
N ALA A 121 6.12 -8.55 -9.54
CA ALA A 121 7.03 -7.44 -9.31
C ALA A 121 8.41 -7.92 -8.80
N GLY A 122 8.47 -9.08 -8.16
CA GLY A 122 9.70 -9.69 -7.64
C GLY A 122 10.69 -10.10 -8.72
N HIS A 123 11.92 -10.40 -8.29
CA HIS A 123 12.94 -11.00 -9.15
C HIS A 123 12.79 -12.53 -9.22
N GLU A 124 12.27 -13.14 -8.16
CA GLU A 124 12.01 -14.58 -8.06
C GLU A 124 10.50 -14.81 -7.89
N PHE A 125 9.92 -15.69 -8.70
CA PHE A 125 8.52 -16.06 -8.62
C PHE A 125 8.40 -17.57 -8.38
N HIS A 126 7.94 -17.93 -7.18
CA HIS A 126 7.67 -19.31 -6.80
C HIS A 126 6.16 -19.52 -6.68
N PHE A 127 5.57 -20.16 -7.69
CA PHE A 127 4.12 -20.37 -7.76
C PHE A 127 3.54 -20.99 -6.49
N LYS A 128 4.23 -21.99 -5.90
CA LYS A 128 3.79 -22.65 -4.67
C LYS A 128 3.74 -21.69 -3.48
N GLU A 129 4.76 -20.87 -3.30
CA GLU A 129 4.84 -19.91 -2.19
C GLU A 129 3.77 -18.83 -2.33
N VAL A 130 3.60 -18.29 -3.55
CA VAL A 130 2.58 -17.28 -3.86
C VAL A 130 1.17 -17.83 -3.63
N PHE A 131 0.91 -19.06 -4.04
CA PHE A 131 -0.38 -19.71 -3.82
C PHE A 131 -0.68 -19.93 -2.33
N ILE A 132 0.30 -20.40 -1.55
CA ILE A 132 0.17 -20.56 -0.09
C ILE A 132 -0.10 -19.20 0.55
N LEU A 133 0.68 -18.17 0.19
CA LEU A 133 0.51 -16.81 0.69
C LEU A 133 -0.89 -16.27 0.39
N ALA A 134 -1.35 -16.40 -0.86
CA ALA A 134 -2.70 -15.98 -1.27
C ALA A 134 -3.79 -16.71 -0.47
N THR A 135 -3.62 -18.01 -0.24
CA THR A 135 -4.55 -18.83 0.56
C THR A 135 -4.62 -18.34 2.00
N VAL A 136 -3.46 -18.13 2.64
CA VAL A 136 -3.38 -17.63 4.03
C VAL A 136 -3.99 -16.24 4.14
N LEU A 137 -3.69 -15.34 3.20
CA LEU A 137 -4.27 -13.99 3.17
C LEU A 137 -5.79 -14.03 2.95
N ALA A 138 -6.28 -14.88 2.05
CA ALA A 138 -7.71 -15.03 1.78
C ALA A 138 -8.45 -15.59 3.00
N ALA A 139 -7.94 -16.67 3.61
CA ALA A 139 -8.51 -17.25 4.82
C ALA A 139 -8.47 -16.28 6.01
N GLY A 140 -7.33 -15.59 6.20
CA GLY A 140 -7.18 -14.59 7.25
C GLY A 140 -8.12 -13.40 7.07
N SER A 141 -8.26 -12.91 5.84
CA SER A 141 -9.15 -11.80 5.51
C SER A 141 -10.62 -12.20 5.66
N TYR A 142 -11.00 -13.42 5.26
CA TYR A 142 -12.34 -13.95 5.53
C TYR A 142 -12.61 -14.06 7.03
N GLY A 143 -11.69 -14.65 7.79
CA GLY A 143 -11.82 -14.80 9.24
C GLY A 143 -11.92 -13.45 9.97
N ALA A 144 -11.07 -12.48 9.61
CA ALA A 144 -11.07 -11.17 10.24
C ALA A 144 -12.32 -10.36 9.86
N PHE A 145 -12.62 -10.24 8.56
CA PHE A 145 -13.63 -9.29 8.12
C PHE A 145 -15.05 -9.87 8.10
N VAL A 146 -15.21 -11.13 7.67
CA VAL A 146 -16.55 -11.75 7.56
C VAL A 146 -16.94 -12.36 8.90
N TRP A 147 -16.07 -13.17 9.51
CA TRP A 147 -16.41 -13.88 10.74
C TRP A 147 -16.29 -13.00 12.00
N ALA A 148 -15.16 -12.32 12.20
CA ALA A 148 -14.94 -11.55 13.43
C ALA A 148 -15.63 -10.17 13.42
N LEU A 149 -15.63 -9.46 12.29
CA LEU A 149 -16.22 -8.11 12.18
C LEU A 149 -17.62 -8.07 11.56
N ASN A 150 -18.11 -9.20 11.03
CA ASN A 150 -19.44 -9.31 10.41
C ASN A 150 -19.72 -8.25 9.33
N LEU A 151 -18.69 -7.90 8.56
CA LEU A 151 -18.80 -6.90 7.49
C LEU A 151 -19.49 -7.51 6.26
N GLN A 152 -20.43 -6.76 5.69
CA GLN A 152 -21.15 -7.12 4.48
C GLN A 152 -20.46 -6.55 3.23
N PHE A 153 -19.56 -7.33 2.62
CA PHE A 153 -19.02 -7.05 1.28
C PHE A 153 -18.99 -8.37 0.48
N PRO A 154 -18.98 -8.32 -0.87
CA PRO A 154 -19.01 -9.51 -1.71
C PRO A 154 -17.78 -10.39 -1.46
N VAL A 155 -17.97 -11.57 -0.86
CA VAL A 155 -16.89 -12.53 -0.62
C VAL A 155 -16.63 -13.38 -1.85
N TRP A 156 -17.74 -13.82 -2.46
CA TRP A 156 -17.76 -14.72 -3.61
C TRP A 156 -18.19 -13.97 -4.86
N PRO A 157 -17.93 -14.53 -6.04
CA PRO A 157 -18.41 -13.94 -7.27
C PRO A 157 -19.93 -13.84 -7.30
N SER A 158 -20.43 -12.68 -7.74
CA SER A 158 -21.87 -12.36 -7.83
C SER A 158 -22.68 -13.32 -8.71
N PHE A 159 -22.04 -14.09 -9.59
CA PHE A 159 -22.69 -15.13 -10.40
C PHE A 159 -22.80 -16.50 -9.71
N ILE A 160 -22.10 -16.71 -8.59
CA ILE A 160 -22.19 -17.94 -7.77
C ILE A 160 -23.21 -17.74 -6.64
N VAL A 161 -23.35 -16.52 -6.16
CA VAL A 161 -24.27 -16.13 -5.09
C VAL A 161 -25.42 -15.36 -5.73
N GLY A 162 -26.39 -16.09 -6.28
CA GLY A 162 -27.64 -15.50 -6.79
C GLY A 162 -28.43 -14.79 -5.71
#